data_AF-A0A3M1MGF5-F1
#
_entry.id   AF-A0A3M1MGF5-F1
#
_cell.length_a   1.000
_cell.length_b   1.000
_cell.length_c   1.000
_cell.angle_alpha   90.00
_cell.angle_beta   90.00
_cell.angle_gamma   90.00
#
_symmetry.space_group_name_H-M   'P 1'
#
loop_
_entity.id
_entity.type
_entity.pdbx_description
1 polymer ?
#
loop_
_entity_poly.entity_id
_entity_poly.type
_entity_poly.pdbx_seq_one_letter_code
_entity_poly.pdbx_strand_id
1 'polypeptide(L)'
;METVFRGTWLGALRLECPEVRDRLSAYFDGELAPDQRSEIALHVERCPLCAEELRGFTKLSELVAAVQPDSQAADCWSDVVAQLERGRPTPPPPAVPLGRGALRSAALAASVVLAVIAGTFAFQTWFGGHRHNHLAADLTRYAREFAENPGRAQRLLLATYDGQPLEIQQVGQRLNYEPTITRSVPPGWKLKEVYLLHMPCCTCAQAILESEDGRCVAVFEHDTDQAMWFGDRQSIDCLCDGKPTSIVDMGGQLVGSWQQGNRTLTVIGARDLKDITQFVMHLSRPANG
;
A
#
# COMPACT_ATOMS: atom_id res chain seq x y z
N MET A 1 23.83 -5.87 -34.22
CA MET A 1 23.64 -4.45 -33.87
C MET A 1 22.48 -4.41 -32.87
N GLU A 2 22.55 -4.96 -31.66
CA GLU A 2 23.52 -4.76 -30.58
C GLU A 2 23.83 -3.29 -30.31
N THR A 3 23.04 -2.68 -29.42
CA THR A 3 23.51 -1.67 -28.47
C THR A 3 22.82 -1.93 -27.14
N VAL A 4 23.48 -2.76 -26.34
CA VAL A 4 23.27 -2.94 -24.91
C VAL A 4 23.75 -1.66 -24.23
N PHE A 5 22.85 -0.84 -23.71
CA PHE A 5 23.21 0.24 -22.79
C PHE A 5 23.48 -0.36 -21.41
N ARG A 6 24.66 -0.99 -21.25
CA ARG A 6 25.26 -1.25 -19.94
C ARG A 6 25.95 0.04 -19.49
N GLY A 7 25.28 0.82 -18.64
CA GLY A 7 25.90 1.93 -17.92
C GLY A 7 26.42 1.46 -16.57
N THR A 8 27.68 1.00 -16.53
CA THR A 8 28.46 0.91 -15.29
C THR A 8 28.86 2.32 -14.86
N TRP A 9 28.34 2.79 -13.72
CA TRP A 9 28.86 3.95 -13.00
C TRP A 9 29.43 3.49 -11.64
N LEU A 10 30.73 3.69 -11.46
CA LEU A 10 31.49 3.48 -10.24
C LEU A 10 31.31 4.69 -9.30
N GLY A 11 30.87 4.41 -8.07
CA GLY A 11 31.31 5.09 -6.84
C GLY A 11 30.90 6.55 -6.57
N ALA A 12 29.67 6.77 -6.10
CA ALA A 12 29.27 7.65 -4.97
C ALA A 12 27.75 8.00 -5.07
N LEU A 13 27.00 7.77 -3.98
CA LEU A 13 25.55 7.98 -3.78
C LEU A 13 24.60 7.11 -4.63
N ARG A 14 24.33 5.90 -4.13
CA ARG A 14 23.31 4.98 -4.65
C ARG A 14 21.98 5.18 -3.92
N LEU A 15 21.22 6.22 -4.28
CA LEU A 15 19.78 6.18 -4.03
C LEU A 15 19.10 5.73 -5.32
N GLU A 16 18.41 4.60 -5.24
CA GLU A 16 17.62 4.05 -6.35
C GLU A 16 16.25 4.74 -6.39
N CYS A 17 15.61 4.75 -7.57
CA CYS A 17 14.32 5.42 -7.74
C CYS A 17 13.26 4.95 -6.72
N PRO A 18 13.08 3.64 -6.42
CA PRO A 18 12.10 3.21 -5.43
C PRO A 18 12.34 3.83 -4.04
N GLU A 19 13.59 3.85 -3.58
CA GLU A 19 13.94 4.41 -2.27
C GLU A 19 13.71 5.92 -2.20
N VAL A 20 13.97 6.64 -3.29
CA VAL A 20 13.68 8.08 -3.37
C VAL A 20 12.18 8.33 -3.34
N ARG A 21 11.40 7.57 -4.13
CA ARG A 21 9.93 7.70 -4.22
C ARG A 21 9.26 7.51 -2.86
N ASP A 22 9.71 6.51 -2.08
CA ASP A 22 9.23 6.27 -0.71
C ASP A 22 9.48 7.45 0.24
N ARG A 23 10.46 8.31 -0.06
CA ARG A 23 10.84 9.46 0.77
C ARG A 23 10.45 10.82 0.16
N LEU A 24 9.87 10.86 -1.05
CA LEU A 24 9.55 12.12 -1.72
C LEU A 24 8.52 12.96 -0.97
N SER A 25 7.53 12.34 -0.29
CA SER A 25 6.56 13.08 0.55
C SER A 25 7.24 13.75 1.73
N ALA A 26 8.00 13.00 2.53
CA ALA A 26 8.75 13.54 3.66
C ALA A 26 9.78 14.60 3.22
N TYR A 27 10.36 14.45 2.03
CA TYR A 27 11.23 15.46 1.42
C TYR A 27 10.46 16.76 1.11
N PHE A 28 9.27 16.63 0.51
CA PHE A 28 8.37 17.74 0.16
C PHE A 28 7.91 18.51 1.40
N ASP A 29 7.50 17.78 2.45
CA ASP A 29 7.04 18.34 3.73
C ASP A 29 8.20 18.87 4.60
N GLY A 30 9.45 18.55 4.25
CA GLY A 30 10.65 19.02 4.94
C GLY A 30 10.96 18.28 6.24
N GLU A 31 10.49 17.06 6.38
CA GLU A 31 10.63 16.22 7.57
C GLU A 31 11.94 15.40 7.60
N LEU A 32 12.72 15.44 6.52
CA LEU A 32 13.97 14.68 6.41
C LEU A 32 15.17 15.39 7.05
N ALA A 33 16.09 14.59 7.58
CA ALA A 33 17.37 15.08 8.07
C ALA A 33 18.18 15.74 6.93
N PRO A 34 19.05 16.73 7.23
CA PRO A 34 19.74 17.53 6.20
C PRO A 34 20.58 16.73 5.21
N ASP A 35 21.19 15.65 5.69
CA ASP A 35 21.94 14.68 4.88
C ASP A 35 21.02 13.98 3.88
N GLN A 36 19.96 13.32 4.36
CA GLN A 36 18.97 12.62 3.52
C GLN A 36 18.30 13.53 2.50
N ARG A 37 17.99 14.77 2.91
CA ARG A 37 17.40 15.78 2.03
C ARG A 37 18.33 16.13 0.87
N SER A 38 19.62 16.26 1.14
CA SER A 38 20.63 16.56 0.12
C SER A 38 20.77 15.42 -0.88
N GLU A 39 20.73 14.17 -0.41
CA GLU A 39 20.81 13.00 -1.29
C GLU A 39 19.61 12.88 -2.24
N ILE A 40 18.39 13.12 -1.71
CA ILE A 40 17.16 13.10 -2.53
C ILE A 40 17.15 14.27 -3.51
N ALA A 41 17.56 15.47 -3.10
CA ALA A 41 17.65 16.63 -3.99
C ALA A 41 18.55 16.33 -5.20
N LEU A 42 19.73 15.76 -4.95
CA LEU A 42 20.68 15.36 -6.00
C LEU A 42 20.09 14.33 -6.97
N HIS A 43 19.29 13.37 -6.46
CA HIS A 43 18.63 12.39 -7.31
C HIS A 43 17.53 13.02 -8.16
N VAL A 44 16.66 13.83 -7.56
CA VAL A 44 15.53 14.49 -8.25
C VAL A 44 16.02 15.41 -9.36
N GLU A 45 17.14 16.11 -9.17
CA GLU A 45 17.77 16.92 -10.22
C GLU A 45 18.19 16.11 -11.45
N ARG A 46 18.47 14.81 -11.28
CA ARG A 46 19.02 13.93 -12.33
C ARG A 46 18.02 12.92 -12.87
N CYS A 47 16.90 12.70 -12.18
CA CYS A 47 15.89 11.71 -12.53
C CYS A 47 14.57 12.39 -12.93
N PRO A 48 14.23 12.42 -14.24
CA PRO A 48 13.00 13.06 -14.73
C PRO A 48 11.72 12.45 -14.13
N LEU A 49 11.73 11.15 -13.83
CA LEU A 49 10.58 10.45 -13.25
C LEU A 49 10.29 10.92 -11.83
N CYS A 50 11.31 10.97 -10.97
CA CYS A 50 11.15 11.45 -9.59
C CYS A 50 10.83 12.96 -9.55
N ALA A 51 11.34 13.74 -10.49
CA ALA A 51 11.01 15.17 -10.62
C ALA A 51 9.55 15.41 -11.04
N GLU A 52 8.99 14.57 -11.91
CA GLU A 52 7.55 14.63 -12.25
C GLU A 52 6.67 14.30 -11.04
N GLU A 53 7.04 13.26 -10.29
CA GLU A 53 6.29 12.86 -9.09
C GLU A 53 6.31 13.95 -8.01
N LEU A 54 7.47 14.58 -7.78
CA LEU A 54 7.60 15.72 -6.87
C LEU A 54 6.74 16.92 -7.33
N ARG A 55 6.71 17.23 -8.63
CA ARG A 55 5.81 18.27 -9.18
C ARG A 55 4.33 17.95 -8.95
N GLY A 56 3.97 16.67 -8.91
CA GLY A 56 2.63 16.22 -8.53
C GLY A 56 2.23 16.70 -7.14
N PHE A 57 3.12 16.58 -6.15
CA PHE A 57 2.89 17.08 -4.79
C PHE A 57 2.74 18.60 -4.75
N THR A 58 3.60 19.34 -5.46
CA THR A 58 3.47 20.80 -5.59
C THR A 58 2.11 21.20 -6.15
N LYS A 59 1.68 20.57 -7.24
CA LYS A 59 0.40 20.88 -7.88
C LYS A 59 -0.80 20.56 -6.98
N LEU A 60 -0.76 19.46 -6.23
CA LEU A 60 -1.80 19.13 -5.27
C LEU A 60 -1.87 20.18 -4.16
N SER A 61 -0.72 20.59 -3.61
CA SER A 61 -0.63 21.64 -2.59
C SER A 61 -1.19 22.98 -3.10
N GLU A 62 -0.86 23.37 -4.34
CA GLU A 62 -1.40 24.57 -4.98
C GLU A 62 -2.92 24.50 -5.16
N LEU A 63 -3.46 23.36 -5.59
CA LEU A 63 -4.91 23.17 -5.74
C LEU A 63 -5.64 23.28 -4.41
N VAL A 64 -5.09 22.70 -3.34
CA VAL A 64 -5.65 22.81 -1.99
C VAL A 64 -5.55 24.25 -1.49
N ALA A 65 -4.42 24.92 -1.69
CA ALA A 65 -4.22 26.32 -1.30
C ALA A 65 -5.13 27.29 -2.07
N ALA A 66 -5.52 26.94 -3.30
CA ALA A 66 -6.45 27.73 -4.11
C ALA A 66 -7.91 27.64 -3.62
N VAL A 67 -8.25 26.65 -2.79
CA VAL A 67 -9.55 26.59 -2.12
C VAL A 67 -9.57 27.65 -1.03
N GLN A 68 -10.40 28.68 -1.19
CA GLN A 68 -10.60 29.65 -0.12
C GLN A 68 -11.31 28.96 1.06
N PRO A 69 -10.72 28.96 2.26
CA PRO A 69 -11.41 28.44 3.43
C PRO A 69 -12.62 29.32 3.72
N ASP A 70 -13.75 28.67 4.02
CA ASP A 70 -14.93 29.36 4.52
C ASP A 70 -14.56 30.13 5.80
N SER A 71 -14.84 31.42 5.82
CA SER A 71 -14.58 32.31 6.96
C SER A 71 -15.14 31.81 8.29
N GLN A 72 -16.18 30.96 8.28
CA GLN A 72 -16.74 30.34 9.49
C GLN A 72 -15.81 29.31 10.14
N ALA A 73 -14.87 28.72 9.40
CA ALA A 73 -13.92 27.74 9.93
C ALA A 73 -12.84 28.39 10.83
N ALA A 74 -12.54 29.68 10.62
CA ALA A 74 -11.53 30.40 11.40
C ALA A 74 -11.96 30.59 12.87
N ASP A 75 -13.24 30.92 13.10
CA ASP A 75 -13.80 31.12 14.45
C ASP A 75 -13.87 29.79 15.24
N CYS A 76 -14.18 28.69 14.54
CA CYS A 76 -14.20 27.35 15.15
C CYS A 76 -12.78 26.89 15.57
N TRP A 77 -11.75 27.27 14.81
CA TRP A 77 -10.36 26.91 15.15
C TRP A 77 -9.87 27.60 16.42
N SER A 78 -10.23 28.87 16.65
CA SER A 78 -9.91 29.56 17.90
C SER A 78 -10.53 28.88 19.12
N ASP A 79 -11.75 28.36 18.99
CA ASP A 79 -12.43 27.64 20.09
C ASP A 79 -11.76 26.31 20.41
N VAL A 80 -11.32 25.57 19.37
CA VAL A 80 -10.57 24.31 19.52
C VAL A 80 -9.22 24.57 20.19
N VAL A 81 -8.47 25.59 19.75
CA VAL A 81 -7.18 25.97 20.37
C VAL A 81 -7.38 26.35 21.83
N ALA A 82 -8.40 27.16 22.14
CA ALA A 82 -8.72 27.56 23.50
C ALA A 82 -9.14 26.36 24.39
N GLN A 83 -9.78 25.33 23.84
CA GLN A 83 -10.08 24.09 24.59
C GLN A 83 -8.82 23.27 24.88
N LEU A 84 -7.90 23.17 23.92
CA LEU A 84 -6.63 22.44 24.11
C LEU A 84 -5.72 23.13 25.14
N GLU A 85 -5.70 24.46 25.17
CA GLU A 85 -4.96 25.21 26.18
C GLU A 85 -5.58 25.10 27.58
N ARG A 86 -6.91 25.08 27.67
CA ARG A 86 -7.63 24.84 28.93
C ARG A 86 -7.46 23.41 29.46
N GLY A 87 -7.24 22.44 28.57
CA GLY A 87 -6.98 21.04 28.90
C GLY A 87 -5.53 20.74 29.29
N ARG A 88 -4.60 21.71 29.17
CA ARG A 88 -3.22 21.51 29.66
C ARG A 88 -3.25 21.51 31.20
N PRO A 89 -2.79 20.43 31.85
CA PRO A 89 -2.62 20.44 33.29
C PRO A 89 -1.65 21.55 33.66
N THR A 90 -2.08 22.47 34.53
CA THR A 90 -1.18 23.47 35.11
C THR A 90 -0.02 22.76 35.81
N PRO A 91 1.23 23.23 35.64
CA PRO A 91 2.36 22.64 36.33
C PRO A 91 2.09 22.65 37.85
N PRO A 92 2.31 21.53 38.55
CA PRO A 92 2.08 21.47 39.99
C PRO A 92 2.95 22.51 40.71
N PRO A 93 2.48 23.10 41.82
CA PRO A 93 3.25 24.08 42.59
C PRO A 93 4.59 23.48 43.02
N PRO A 94 5.66 24.30 43.16
CA PRO A 94 6.98 23.81 43.52
C PRO A 94 6.92 23.12 44.89
N ALA A 95 7.28 21.84 44.91
CA ALA A 95 7.31 21.04 46.12
C ALA A 95 8.42 21.53 47.07
N VAL A 96 8.05 21.75 48.34
CA VAL A 96 8.94 22.12 49.45
C VAL A 96 10.01 21.03 49.66
N PRO A 97 11.29 21.35 49.92
CA PRO A 97 12.31 20.33 50.00
C PRO A 97 12.30 19.66 51.37
N LEU A 98 12.00 18.36 51.43
CA LEU A 98 12.41 17.49 52.53
C LEU A 98 13.48 16.49 52.06
N GLY A 99 14.52 16.36 52.88
CA GLY A 99 15.84 15.88 52.52
C GLY A 99 16.00 14.38 52.22
N ARG A 100 17.06 14.13 51.43
CA ARG A 100 18.06 13.02 51.42
C ARG A 100 17.51 11.59 51.65
N GLY A 101 17.75 10.61 50.79
CA GLY A 101 18.80 10.44 49.79
C GLY A 101 19.15 8.94 49.77
N ALA A 102 18.64 8.24 48.76
CA ALA A 102 19.03 6.88 48.32
C ALA A 102 18.06 6.32 47.26
N LEU A 103 16.84 6.85 47.16
CA LEU A 103 15.81 6.35 46.21
C LEU A 103 15.67 7.16 44.91
N ARG A 104 16.51 8.16 44.66
CA ARG A 104 16.38 9.05 43.48
C ARG A 104 16.96 8.48 42.18
N SER A 105 17.82 7.47 42.24
CA SER A 105 18.40 6.84 41.05
C SER A 105 17.48 5.82 40.37
N ALA A 106 16.52 5.22 41.10
CA ALA A 106 15.56 4.27 40.52
C ALA A 106 14.35 4.96 39.87
N ALA A 107 13.88 6.08 40.41
CA ALA A 107 12.68 6.78 39.91
C ALA A 107 12.92 7.61 38.63
N LEU A 108 14.13 8.14 38.43
CA LEU A 108 14.52 8.84 37.20
C LEU A 108 14.75 7.88 36.02
N ALA A 109 15.23 6.66 36.28
CA ALA A 109 15.38 5.64 35.23
C ALA A 109 14.01 5.13 34.74
N ALA A 110 13.06 4.90 35.65
CA ALA A 110 11.72 4.40 35.30
C ALA A 110 10.91 5.38 34.44
N SER A 111 11.04 6.69 34.70
CA SER A 111 10.34 7.74 33.93
C SER A 111 10.93 7.95 32.54
N VAL A 112 12.26 7.87 32.39
CA VAL A 112 12.92 7.87 31.07
C VAL A 112 12.55 6.62 30.28
N VAL A 113 12.53 5.44 30.91
CA VAL A 113 12.12 4.20 30.23
C VAL A 113 10.66 4.26 29.80
N LEU A 114 9.75 4.76 30.63
CA LEU A 114 8.34 4.94 30.23
C LEU A 114 8.16 5.99 29.14
N ALA A 115 8.92 7.09 29.17
CA ALA A 115 8.89 8.10 28.10
C ALA A 115 9.51 7.60 26.79
N VAL A 116 10.56 6.78 26.87
CA VAL A 116 11.16 6.12 25.70
C VAL A 116 10.24 5.03 25.17
N ILE A 117 9.59 4.22 26.01
CA ILE A 117 8.62 3.20 25.57
C ILE A 117 7.37 3.88 24.99
N ALA A 118 6.83 4.91 25.64
CA ALA A 118 5.69 5.66 25.11
C ALA A 118 6.08 6.40 23.83
N GLY A 119 7.30 6.96 23.78
CA GLY A 119 7.86 7.62 22.60
C GLY A 119 8.11 6.65 21.46
N THR A 120 8.66 5.47 21.70
CA THR A 120 8.88 4.43 20.66
C THR A 120 7.57 3.81 20.23
N PHE A 121 6.62 3.58 21.15
CA PHE A 121 5.30 3.06 20.80
C PHE A 121 4.50 4.08 19.98
N ALA A 122 4.49 5.36 20.40
CA ALA A 122 3.89 6.44 19.62
C ALA A 122 4.59 6.67 18.28
N PHE A 123 5.93 6.58 18.24
CA PHE A 123 6.69 6.69 17.00
C PHE A 123 6.42 5.49 16.07
N GLN A 124 6.31 4.28 16.61
CA GLN A 124 6.00 3.08 15.83
C GLN A 124 4.56 3.07 15.33
N THR A 125 3.58 3.57 16.10
CA THR A 125 2.19 3.64 15.64
C THR A 125 1.97 4.80 14.67
N TRP A 126 2.64 5.93 14.86
CA TRP A 126 2.50 7.10 13.99
C TRP A 126 3.32 6.98 12.71
N PHE A 127 4.59 6.53 12.77
CA PHE A 127 5.44 6.36 11.58
C PHE A 127 5.35 4.96 10.95
N GLY A 128 4.82 3.94 11.65
CA GLY A 128 4.63 2.59 11.11
C GLY A 128 3.45 2.45 10.15
N GLY A 129 2.51 3.41 10.15
CA GLY A 129 1.35 3.42 9.25
C GLY A 129 1.69 3.77 7.79
N HIS A 130 2.85 4.36 7.51
CA HIS A 130 3.13 4.92 6.19
C HIS A 130 3.41 3.88 5.09
N ARG A 131 3.79 2.64 5.42
CA ARG A 131 4.07 1.62 4.39
C ARG A 131 2.79 1.00 3.79
N HIS A 132 1.67 1.04 4.48
CA HIS A 132 0.43 0.37 4.05
C HIS A 132 -0.43 1.23 3.11
N ASN A 133 -0.33 2.56 3.21
CA ASN A 133 -1.15 3.47 2.42
C ASN A 133 -0.79 3.44 0.92
N HIS A 134 0.48 3.18 0.59
CA HIS A 134 0.93 3.16 -0.81
C HIS A 134 0.37 1.96 -1.59
N LEU A 135 0.37 0.76 -1.00
CA LEU A 135 -0.20 -0.44 -1.65
C LEU A 135 -1.69 -0.29 -1.92
N ALA A 136 -2.45 0.21 -0.95
CA ALA A 136 -3.89 0.43 -1.11
C ALA A 136 -4.19 1.50 -2.18
N ALA A 137 -3.40 2.58 -2.23
CA ALA A 137 -3.51 3.61 -3.26
C ALA A 137 -3.17 3.07 -4.67
N ASP A 138 -2.11 2.27 -4.79
CA ASP A 138 -1.70 1.65 -6.05
C ASP A 138 -2.76 0.68 -6.57
N LEU A 139 -3.32 -0.19 -5.72
CA LEU A 139 -4.36 -1.13 -6.10
C LEU A 139 -5.66 -0.44 -6.47
N THR A 140 -5.97 0.69 -5.83
CA THR A 140 -7.09 1.56 -6.22
C THR A 140 -6.91 2.09 -7.63
N ARG A 141 -5.72 2.63 -7.91
CA ARG A 141 -5.41 3.18 -9.23
C ARG A 141 -5.43 2.08 -10.28
N TYR A 142 -4.88 0.92 -9.94
CA TYR A 142 -4.92 -0.26 -10.78
C TYR A 142 -6.35 -0.67 -11.10
N ALA A 143 -7.22 -0.89 -10.11
CA ALA A 143 -8.59 -1.34 -10.34
C ALA A 143 -9.39 -0.38 -11.23
N ARG A 144 -9.27 0.94 -10.99
CA ARG A 144 -9.94 1.96 -11.81
C ARG A 144 -9.44 1.94 -13.25
N GLU A 145 -8.13 1.97 -13.46
CA GLU A 145 -7.56 1.91 -14.81
C GLU A 145 -7.87 0.56 -15.47
N PHE A 146 -7.95 -0.53 -14.70
CA PHE A 146 -8.21 -1.87 -15.22
C PHE A 146 -9.64 -1.99 -15.75
N ALA A 147 -10.60 -1.29 -15.15
CA ALA A 147 -11.97 -1.18 -15.66
C ALA A 147 -12.04 -0.57 -17.07
N GLU A 148 -11.19 0.43 -17.34
CA GLU A 148 -11.22 1.20 -18.58
C GLU A 148 -10.24 0.66 -19.63
N ASN A 149 -9.04 0.29 -19.21
CA ASN A 149 -7.94 -0.15 -20.05
C ASN A 149 -7.06 -1.18 -19.32
N PRO A 150 -7.46 -2.48 -19.34
CA PRO A 150 -6.72 -3.56 -18.68
C PRO A 150 -5.24 -3.61 -19.05
N GLY A 151 -4.90 -3.36 -20.32
CA GLY A 151 -3.51 -3.39 -20.79
C GLY A 151 -2.67 -2.23 -20.25
N ARG A 152 -3.23 -1.03 -20.11
CA ARG A 152 -2.53 0.10 -19.49
C ARG A 152 -2.39 -0.09 -17.98
N ALA A 153 -3.45 -0.52 -17.31
CA ALA A 153 -3.41 -0.87 -15.90
C ALA A 153 -2.33 -1.91 -15.60
N GLN A 154 -2.23 -2.94 -16.45
CA GLN A 154 -1.22 -3.97 -16.29
C GLN A 154 0.19 -3.43 -16.45
N ARG A 155 0.47 -2.61 -17.47
CA ARG A 155 1.80 -1.97 -17.61
C ARG A 155 2.17 -1.12 -16.40
N LEU A 156 1.21 -0.39 -15.83
CA LEU A 156 1.46 0.42 -14.63
C LEU A 156 1.79 -0.47 -13.44
N LEU A 157 1.02 -1.53 -13.19
CA LEU A 157 1.25 -2.43 -12.07
C LEU A 157 2.60 -3.15 -12.17
N LEU A 158 2.95 -3.65 -13.34
CA LEU A 158 4.24 -4.31 -13.59
C LEU A 158 5.41 -3.33 -13.39
N ALA A 159 5.28 -2.07 -13.81
CA ALA A 159 6.30 -1.06 -13.57
C ALA A 159 6.44 -0.69 -12.09
N THR A 160 5.34 -0.68 -11.34
CA THR A 160 5.34 -0.37 -9.90
C THR A 160 5.97 -1.50 -9.07
N TYR A 161 5.75 -2.76 -9.42
CA TYR A 161 6.11 -3.93 -8.59
C TYR A 161 7.09 -4.90 -9.24
N ASP A 162 7.97 -4.39 -10.12
CA ASP A 162 8.97 -5.15 -10.89
C ASP A 162 8.41 -6.48 -11.44
N GLY A 163 7.26 -6.35 -12.10
CA GLY A 163 6.45 -7.46 -12.54
C GLY A 163 6.98 -8.06 -13.83
N GLN A 164 7.00 -9.39 -13.90
CA GLN A 164 7.52 -10.13 -15.05
C GLN A 164 6.50 -11.13 -15.57
N PRO A 165 6.36 -11.29 -16.90
CA PRO A 165 5.54 -12.35 -17.47
C PRO A 165 6.09 -13.72 -17.05
N LEU A 166 5.19 -14.65 -16.80
CA LEU A 166 5.49 -15.99 -16.32
C LEU A 166 4.84 -17.00 -17.26
N GLU A 167 5.67 -17.83 -17.91
CA GLU A 167 5.17 -18.96 -18.67
C GLU A 167 4.55 -19.97 -17.72
N ILE A 168 3.37 -20.51 -18.06
CA ILE A 168 2.60 -21.43 -17.20
C ILE A 168 3.45 -22.61 -16.72
N GLN A 169 4.34 -23.14 -17.58
CA GLN A 169 5.23 -24.25 -17.26
C GLN A 169 6.31 -23.91 -16.22
N GLN A 170 6.69 -22.63 -16.10
CA GLN A 170 7.71 -22.13 -15.18
C GLN A 170 7.11 -21.65 -13.86
N VAL A 171 5.78 -21.62 -13.74
CA VAL A 171 5.09 -21.05 -12.58
C VAL A 171 5.53 -21.72 -11.29
N GLY A 172 5.46 -23.06 -11.21
CA GLY A 172 5.87 -23.81 -10.02
C GLY A 172 7.39 -23.84 -9.75
N GLN A 173 8.21 -23.38 -10.70
CA GLN A 173 9.66 -23.26 -10.51
C GLN A 173 10.06 -21.89 -9.94
N ARG A 174 9.34 -20.83 -10.32
CA ARG A 174 9.61 -19.45 -9.86
C ARG A 174 8.82 -19.10 -8.61
N LEU A 175 7.62 -19.65 -8.48
CA LEU A 175 6.82 -19.61 -7.28
C LEU A 175 7.03 -20.95 -6.59
N ASN A 176 7.41 -20.96 -5.31
CA ASN A 176 7.54 -22.19 -4.52
C ASN A 176 6.16 -22.87 -4.23
N TYR A 177 5.16 -22.60 -5.06
CA TYR A 177 3.82 -23.15 -5.05
C TYR A 177 3.23 -23.09 -6.47
N GLU A 178 2.19 -23.88 -6.73
CA GLU A 178 1.45 -23.83 -7.98
C GLU A 178 0.14 -23.05 -7.76
N PRO A 179 -0.05 -21.89 -8.42
CA PRO A 179 -1.27 -21.10 -8.31
C PRO A 179 -2.52 -21.89 -8.69
N THR A 180 -3.59 -21.65 -7.96
CA THR A 180 -4.89 -22.28 -8.18
C THR A 180 -5.42 -22.00 -9.59
N ILE A 181 -5.22 -20.78 -10.07
CA ILE A 181 -5.74 -20.33 -11.36
C ILE A 181 -5.06 -20.97 -12.57
N THR A 182 -3.83 -21.51 -12.41
CA THR A 182 -3.15 -22.22 -13.50
C THR A 182 -3.65 -23.65 -13.67
N ARG A 183 -4.33 -24.20 -12.67
CA ARG A 183 -4.92 -25.56 -12.72
C ARG A 183 -6.28 -25.57 -13.40
N SER A 184 -7.08 -24.54 -13.16
CA SER A 184 -8.46 -24.47 -13.66
C SER A 184 -8.95 -23.03 -13.75
N VAL A 185 -9.58 -22.69 -14.88
CA VAL A 185 -10.25 -21.40 -15.09
C VAL A 185 -11.77 -21.56 -15.08
N PRO A 186 -12.53 -20.62 -14.51
CA PRO A 186 -13.99 -20.72 -14.49
C PRO A 186 -14.57 -20.77 -15.91
N PRO A 187 -15.73 -21.43 -16.12
CA PRO A 187 -16.37 -21.51 -17.43
C PRO A 187 -16.61 -20.12 -18.05
N GLY A 188 -16.34 -19.98 -19.35
CA GLY A 188 -16.48 -18.72 -20.08
C GLY A 188 -15.28 -17.77 -19.98
N TRP A 189 -14.23 -18.17 -19.27
CA TRP A 189 -12.98 -17.42 -19.15
C TRP A 189 -11.81 -18.17 -19.77
N LYS A 190 -10.88 -17.42 -20.36
CA LYS A 190 -9.61 -17.93 -20.86
C LYS A 190 -8.47 -17.27 -20.09
N LEU A 191 -7.48 -18.08 -19.69
CA LEU A 191 -6.24 -17.55 -19.14
C LEU A 191 -5.47 -16.85 -20.27
N LYS A 192 -5.28 -15.54 -20.12
CA LYS A 192 -4.57 -14.71 -21.10
C LYS A 192 -3.08 -14.67 -20.78
N GLU A 193 -2.75 -14.21 -19.58
CA GLU A 193 -1.37 -13.99 -19.14
C GLU A 193 -1.25 -14.29 -17.64
N VAL A 194 -0.04 -14.70 -17.23
CA VAL A 194 0.33 -14.86 -15.82
C VAL A 194 1.58 -14.01 -15.57
N TYR A 195 1.63 -13.36 -14.42
CA TYR A 195 2.73 -12.52 -14.01
C TYR A 195 3.21 -12.88 -12.61
N LEU A 196 4.51 -12.76 -12.40
CA LEU A 196 5.13 -12.71 -11.10
C LEU A 196 5.23 -11.25 -10.66
N LEU A 197 4.75 -10.92 -9.47
CA LEU A 197 4.84 -9.58 -8.88
C LEU A 197 5.66 -9.61 -7.60
N HIS A 198 6.56 -8.65 -7.44
CA HIS A 198 7.29 -8.41 -6.19
C HIS A 198 6.59 -7.31 -5.41
N MET A 199 5.52 -7.69 -4.70
CA MET A 199 4.74 -6.77 -3.89
C MET A 199 5.43 -6.52 -2.54
N PRO A 200 5.22 -5.37 -1.88
CA PRO A 200 5.76 -5.11 -0.55
C PRO A 200 5.36 -6.15 0.51
N CYS A 201 4.25 -6.87 0.30
CA CYS A 201 3.72 -7.87 1.21
C CYS A 201 4.23 -9.29 0.94
N CYS A 202 4.48 -9.62 -0.33
CA CYS A 202 4.84 -10.97 -0.77
C CYS A 202 5.26 -10.97 -2.24
N THR A 203 5.94 -12.03 -2.66
CA THR A 203 6.02 -12.39 -4.08
C THR A 203 4.77 -13.19 -4.46
N CYS A 204 3.93 -12.66 -5.34
CA CYS A 204 2.64 -13.27 -5.70
C CYS A 204 2.48 -13.52 -7.19
N ALA A 205 1.58 -14.45 -7.52
CA ALA A 205 1.09 -14.64 -8.87
C ALA A 205 -0.08 -13.70 -9.14
N GLN A 206 -0.12 -13.16 -10.35
CA GLN A 206 -1.30 -12.52 -10.91
C GLN A 206 -1.65 -13.19 -12.23
N ALA A 207 -2.89 -13.61 -12.41
CA ALA A 207 -3.41 -14.09 -13.67
C ALA A 207 -4.42 -13.09 -14.24
N ILE A 208 -4.31 -12.81 -15.54
CA ILE A 208 -5.31 -12.06 -16.29
C ILE A 208 -6.17 -13.05 -17.06
N LEU A 209 -7.46 -13.02 -16.80
CA LEU A 209 -8.47 -13.79 -17.52
C LEU A 209 -9.25 -12.87 -18.46
N GLU A 210 -9.64 -13.40 -19.61
CA GLU A 210 -10.46 -12.72 -20.59
C GLU A 210 -11.66 -13.59 -20.96
N SER A 211 -12.86 -13.02 -20.93
CA SER A 211 -14.06 -13.67 -21.42
C SER A 211 -14.26 -13.44 -22.92
N GLU A 212 -15.18 -14.20 -23.53
CA GLU A 212 -15.44 -14.12 -24.99
C GLU A 212 -15.93 -12.75 -25.46
N ASP A 213 -16.56 -11.98 -24.57
CA ASP A 213 -16.99 -10.60 -24.80
C ASP A 213 -15.86 -9.56 -24.63
N GLY A 214 -14.63 -10.00 -24.38
CA GLY A 214 -13.44 -9.14 -24.24
C GLY A 214 -13.29 -8.49 -22.87
N ARG A 215 -14.11 -8.87 -21.88
CA ARG A 215 -13.94 -8.38 -20.51
C ARG A 215 -12.77 -9.08 -19.82
N CYS A 216 -12.00 -8.32 -19.05
CA CYS A 216 -10.88 -8.82 -18.28
C CYS A 216 -11.19 -8.89 -16.79
N VAL A 217 -10.63 -9.91 -16.12
CA VAL A 217 -10.57 -10.03 -14.66
C VAL A 217 -9.14 -10.34 -14.26
N ALA A 218 -8.65 -9.69 -13.21
CA ALA A 218 -7.36 -9.99 -12.61
C ALA A 218 -7.54 -10.83 -11.35
N VAL A 219 -6.83 -11.95 -11.26
CA VAL A 219 -6.83 -12.84 -10.10
C VAL A 219 -5.44 -12.82 -9.48
N PHE A 220 -5.36 -12.41 -8.22
CA PHE A 220 -4.13 -12.40 -7.44
C PHE A 220 -4.13 -13.55 -6.44
N GLU A 221 -2.98 -14.18 -6.24
CA GLU A 221 -2.80 -15.22 -5.25
C GLU A 221 -1.60 -14.90 -4.35
N HIS A 222 -1.87 -14.49 -3.11
CA HIS A 222 -0.88 -13.92 -2.19
C HIS A 222 -0.88 -14.60 -0.82
N ASP A 223 0.21 -14.45 -0.07
CA ASP A 223 0.46 -15.11 1.22
C ASP A 223 0.02 -14.28 2.43
N THR A 224 -0.78 -13.24 2.21
CA THR A 224 -1.11 -12.23 3.23
C THR A 224 -2.60 -11.99 3.31
N ASP A 225 -3.06 -11.54 4.47
CA ASP A 225 -4.44 -11.16 4.69
C ASP A 225 -4.82 -9.88 3.93
N GLN A 226 -6.09 -9.77 3.57
CA GLN A 226 -6.68 -8.79 2.67
C GLN A 226 -6.61 -7.35 3.19
N ALA A 227 -6.59 -7.16 4.52
CA ALA A 227 -6.70 -5.84 5.16
C ALA A 227 -5.68 -4.81 4.63
N MET A 228 -4.50 -5.26 4.19
CA MET A 228 -3.47 -4.37 3.67
C MET A 228 -3.67 -3.91 2.21
N TRP A 229 -4.52 -4.59 1.44
CA TRP A 229 -4.72 -4.29 0.01
C TRP A 229 -5.69 -3.13 -0.20
N PHE A 230 -6.59 -2.89 0.76
CA PHE A 230 -7.73 -1.98 0.57
C PHE A 230 -7.80 -0.83 1.57
N GLY A 231 -6.84 -0.74 2.49
CA GLY A 231 -6.76 0.34 3.48
C GLY A 231 -8.04 0.44 4.32
N ASP A 232 -8.47 1.66 4.62
CA ASP A 232 -9.66 1.93 5.47
C ASP A 232 -11.00 1.78 4.73
N ARG A 233 -11.05 1.09 3.59
CA ARG A 233 -12.28 0.91 2.83
C ARG A 233 -13.26 0.02 3.57
N GLN A 234 -14.53 0.37 3.46
CA GLN A 234 -15.61 -0.47 3.96
C GLN A 234 -15.67 -1.76 3.12
N SER A 235 -15.39 -2.89 3.76
CA SER A 235 -15.67 -4.22 3.21
C SER A 235 -17.04 -4.71 3.66
N ILE A 236 -17.63 -5.56 2.83
CA ILE A 236 -18.82 -6.34 3.16
C ILE A 236 -18.40 -7.79 3.22
N ASP A 237 -18.47 -8.37 4.42
CA ASP A 237 -18.23 -9.80 4.59
C ASP A 237 -19.51 -10.59 4.30
N CYS A 238 -19.40 -11.60 3.45
CA CYS A 238 -20.51 -12.45 3.05
C CYS A 238 -20.05 -13.89 2.79
N LEU A 239 -21.01 -14.78 2.53
CA LEU A 239 -20.73 -16.14 2.10
C LEU A 239 -20.99 -16.26 0.60
N CYS A 240 -19.92 -16.47 -0.17
CA CYS A 240 -20.00 -16.83 -1.58
C CYS A 240 -19.78 -18.35 -1.71
N ASP A 241 -20.78 -19.10 -2.16
CA ASP A 241 -20.74 -20.57 -2.22
C ASP A 241 -20.28 -21.23 -0.90
N GLY A 242 -20.80 -20.72 0.23
CA GLY A 242 -20.44 -21.20 1.58
C GLY A 242 -19.06 -20.78 2.06
N LYS A 243 -18.30 -20.00 1.28
CA LYS A 243 -16.97 -19.51 1.62
C LYS A 243 -17.04 -18.08 2.18
N PRO A 244 -16.45 -17.83 3.37
CA PRO A 244 -16.23 -16.46 3.85
C PRO A 244 -15.45 -15.65 2.81
N THR A 245 -16.09 -14.61 2.31
CA THR A 245 -15.58 -13.77 1.23
C THR A 245 -15.84 -12.31 1.60
N SER A 246 -14.79 -11.51 1.54
CA SER A 246 -14.88 -10.07 1.75
C SER A 246 -14.96 -9.37 0.40
N ILE A 247 -15.93 -8.46 0.29
CA ILE A 247 -16.25 -7.71 -0.91
C ILE A 247 -15.94 -6.24 -0.69
N VAL A 248 -15.23 -5.62 -1.63
CA VAL A 248 -14.93 -4.19 -1.63
C VAL A 248 -15.37 -3.60 -2.96
N ASP A 249 -16.12 -2.49 -2.93
CA ASP A 249 -16.42 -1.71 -4.13
C ASP A 249 -15.23 -0.80 -4.48
N MET A 250 -14.82 -0.83 -5.74
CA MET A 250 -13.76 0.02 -6.30
C MET A 250 -14.25 0.88 -7.45
N GLY A 251 -15.31 1.66 -7.22
CA GLY A 251 -15.78 2.66 -8.17
C GLY A 251 -16.52 2.04 -9.34
N GLY A 252 -17.42 1.08 -9.05
CA GLY A 252 -18.26 0.42 -10.04
C GLY A 252 -17.75 -0.96 -10.48
N GLN A 253 -16.68 -1.45 -9.85
CA GLN A 253 -16.26 -2.84 -9.94
C GLN A 253 -16.16 -3.42 -8.53
N LEU A 254 -16.51 -4.68 -8.39
CA LEU A 254 -16.31 -5.42 -7.16
C LEU A 254 -14.95 -6.10 -7.15
N VAL A 255 -14.34 -6.03 -5.99
CA VAL A 255 -13.18 -6.82 -5.61
C VAL A 255 -13.61 -7.82 -4.56
N GLY A 256 -13.34 -9.09 -4.79
CA GLY A 256 -13.66 -10.15 -3.84
C GLY A 256 -12.42 -10.90 -3.42
N SER A 257 -12.24 -11.09 -2.13
CA SER A 257 -11.12 -11.88 -1.59
C SER A 257 -11.59 -12.95 -0.63
N TRP A 258 -10.94 -14.11 -0.67
CA TRP A 258 -11.21 -15.23 0.21
C TRP A 258 -9.96 -16.07 0.44
N GLN A 259 -9.95 -16.83 1.53
CA GLN A 259 -8.87 -17.76 1.84
C GLN A 259 -8.98 -19.06 1.05
N GLN A 260 -7.89 -19.50 0.43
CA GLN A 260 -7.77 -20.77 -0.29
C GLN A 260 -6.51 -21.52 0.19
N GLY A 261 -6.73 -22.53 1.04
CA GLY A 261 -5.63 -23.20 1.71
C GLY A 261 -4.90 -22.23 2.64
N ASN A 262 -3.61 -22.01 2.38
CA ASN A 262 -2.77 -21.03 3.09
C ASN A 262 -2.60 -19.71 2.34
N ARG A 263 -3.31 -19.49 1.22
CA ARG A 263 -3.16 -18.30 0.39
C ARG A 263 -4.49 -17.57 0.27
N THR A 264 -4.41 -16.26 0.08
CA THR A 264 -5.57 -15.42 -0.23
C THR A 264 -5.69 -15.28 -1.75
N LEU A 265 -6.87 -15.58 -2.28
CA LEU A 265 -7.25 -15.25 -3.64
C LEU A 265 -7.98 -13.92 -3.63
N THR A 266 -7.62 -13.01 -4.53
CA THR A 266 -8.26 -11.71 -4.72
C THR A 266 -8.61 -11.52 -6.18
N VAL A 267 -9.89 -11.28 -6.47
CA VAL A 267 -10.41 -11.06 -7.82
C VAL A 267 -10.76 -9.58 -7.99
N ILE A 268 -10.18 -8.93 -8.99
CA ILE A 268 -10.46 -7.53 -9.37
C ILE A 268 -11.10 -7.50 -10.76
N GLY A 269 -12.17 -6.71 -10.89
CA GLY A 269 -12.90 -6.53 -12.15
C GLY A 269 -14.21 -7.30 -12.27
N ALA A 270 -14.72 -7.85 -11.16
CA ALA A 270 -16.05 -8.47 -11.15
C ALA A 270 -17.13 -7.38 -11.21
N ARG A 271 -18.24 -7.67 -11.91
CA ARG A 271 -19.34 -6.70 -12.07
C ARG A 271 -20.31 -6.73 -10.91
N ASP A 272 -20.50 -7.91 -10.34
CA ASP A 272 -21.48 -8.17 -9.31
C ASP A 272 -21.06 -9.36 -8.43
N LEU A 273 -21.85 -9.62 -7.39
CA LEU A 273 -21.59 -10.71 -6.46
C LEU A 273 -21.70 -12.09 -7.11
N LYS A 274 -22.47 -12.22 -8.21
CA LYS A 274 -22.63 -13.47 -8.94
C LYS A 274 -21.34 -13.84 -9.68
N ASP A 275 -20.69 -12.86 -10.32
CA ASP A 275 -19.36 -13.02 -10.91
C ASP A 275 -18.38 -13.52 -9.83
N ILE A 276 -18.28 -12.84 -8.68
CA ILE A 276 -17.39 -13.27 -7.57
C ILE A 276 -17.74 -14.68 -7.09
N THR A 277 -19.03 -15.00 -6.92
CA THR A 277 -19.46 -16.32 -6.47
C THR A 277 -19.06 -17.42 -7.45
N GLN A 278 -19.09 -17.17 -8.76
CA GLN A 278 -18.61 -18.11 -9.77
C GLN A 278 -17.10 -18.40 -9.61
N PHE A 279 -16.29 -17.37 -9.36
CA PHE A 279 -14.87 -17.54 -9.09
C PHE A 279 -14.63 -18.35 -7.82
N VAL A 280 -15.31 -18.00 -6.73
CA VAL A 280 -15.19 -18.70 -5.45
C VAL A 280 -15.57 -20.17 -5.60
N MET A 281 -16.73 -20.47 -6.20
CA MET A 281 -17.22 -21.84 -6.43
C MET A 281 -16.24 -22.69 -7.24
N HIS A 282 -15.56 -22.10 -8.22
CA HIS A 282 -14.66 -22.83 -9.10
C HIS A 282 -13.27 -23.02 -8.47
N LEU A 283 -12.68 -21.93 -7.97
CA LEU A 283 -11.30 -21.91 -7.46
C LEU A 283 -11.20 -22.44 -6.02
N SER A 284 -12.32 -22.59 -5.33
CA SER A 284 -12.32 -23.18 -3.98
C SER A 284 -12.47 -24.69 -3.96
N ARG A 285 -12.71 -25.32 -5.11
CA ARG A 285 -12.77 -26.78 -5.19
C ARG A 285 -11.37 -27.34 -4.90
N PRO A 286 -11.26 -28.37 -4.05
CA PRO A 286 -9.99 -29.09 -3.93
C PRO A 286 -9.59 -29.60 -5.31
N ALA A 287 -8.30 -29.48 -5.64
CA ALA A 287 -7.77 -30.14 -6.83
C ALA A 287 -8.13 -31.62 -6.71
N ASN A 288 -8.96 -32.14 -7.61
CA ASN A 288 -9.24 -33.56 -7.66
C ASN A 288 -7.89 -34.27 -7.77
N GLY A 289 -7.58 -35.12 -6.79
CA GLY A 289 -6.41 -35.99 -6.84
C GLY A 289 -6.48 -37.00 -7.96
#